data_AF-A0A3D5D5W3-F1
#
_entry.id   AF-A0A3D5D5W3-F1
#
_cell.length_a   1.000
_cell.length_b   1.000
_cell.length_c   1.000
_cell.angle_alpha   90.00
_cell.angle_beta   90.00
_cell.angle_gamma   90.00
#
_symmetry.space_group_name_H-M   'P 1'
#
loop_
_entity.id
_entity.type
_entity.pdbx_description
1 polymer ?
#
loop_
_entity_poly.entity_id
_entity_poly.type
_entity_poly.pdbx_seq_one_letter_code
_entity_poly.pdbx_strand_id
1 'polypeptide(L)'
;LHDANDDGEIDFYENFNNDHQVTEHFHEFAMDLQTDAEGNFYYAKGARHAKDGLVPHHGSVIKVSKDGSKSWRIANGFRAPNGVTVNGDGTYFASDQEGHWIPKNRINLIKQDGFYGYMGSYVPGRDPEDYDPPVVWIHNSVDRSPAEQLWVTSDKWGPLKGTLINLSYGTGRLFTVPYEEVDGVPQGGVSRIPLGETPTGVMRGRFHPVDGQLYACGLFGWAGNKHRPGGFYRFRYTGKPLHVPVKYSASKKGVQLTFSEPLDKATATDSGSYAAEMCNYRRTRGYGSRDYKVTEPNRQGRDALEVSKATLSADGKTITLEMPKLQKCMTLRIRYNLKGAKGASVRSEINCTINVLK
;
A
#
# COMPACT_ATOMS: atom_id res chain seq x y z
N LEU A 1 21.39 -21.18 10.72
CA LEU A 1 22.12 -22.06 9.78
C LEU A 1 23.53 -22.13 10.31
N HIS A 2 24.06 -23.34 10.48
CA HIS A 2 25.37 -23.53 11.07
C HIS A 2 26.19 -24.41 10.12
N ASP A 3 27.36 -23.89 9.74
CA ASP A 3 28.46 -24.62 9.13
C ASP A 3 29.37 -25.02 10.30
N ALA A 4 29.45 -26.32 10.57
CA ALA A 4 30.18 -26.86 11.72
C ALA A 4 31.61 -27.28 11.35
N ASN A 5 31.97 -27.27 10.07
CA ASN A 5 33.26 -27.72 9.57
C ASN A 5 34.02 -26.68 8.72
N ASP A 6 33.44 -25.48 8.54
CA ASP A 6 33.94 -24.34 7.76
C ASP A 6 34.16 -24.65 6.26
N ASP A 7 33.40 -25.59 5.68
CA ASP A 7 33.49 -25.94 4.26
C ASP A 7 32.64 -25.06 3.33
N GLY A 8 31.82 -24.17 3.90
CA GLY A 8 30.92 -23.28 3.19
C GLY A 8 29.55 -23.88 2.87
N GLU A 9 29.25 -25.11 3.33
CA GLU A 9 27.95 -25.76 3.24
C GLU A 9 27.17 -25.67 4.57
N ILE A 10 25.88 -26.01 4.53
CA ILE A 10 25.02 -25.98 5.72
C ILE A 10 24.95 -27.39 6.31
N ASP A 11 25.51 -27.57 7.51
CA ASP A 11 25.40 -28.82 8.27
C ASP A 11 24.12 -28.89 9.10
N PHE A 12 23.71 -27.77 9.69
CA PHE A 12 22.58 -27.74 10.62
C PHE A 12 21.61 -26.58 10.36
N TYR A 13 20.35 -26.97 10.19
CA TYR A 13 19.19 -26.09 10.06
C TYR A 13 18.54 -25.90 11.43
N GLU A 14 19.00 -24.88 12.14
CA GLU A 14 18.41 -24.51 13.42
C GLU A 14 16.95 -24.11 13.25
N ASN A 15 16.09 -24.75 14.04
CA ASN A 15 14.70 -24.34 14.19
C ASN A 15 14.63 -23.11 15.11
N PHE A 16 14.75 -21.93 14.50
CA PHE A 16 14.73 -20.66 15.21
C PHE A 16 13.38 -20.39 15.90
N ASN A 17 12.26 -20.69 15.22
CA ASN A 17 10.91 -20.65 15.79
C ASN A 17 9.97 -21.53 14.95
N ASN A 18 9.12 -22.32 15.62
CA ASN A 18 8.10 -23.16 14.98
C ASN A 18 6.71 -23.03 15.65
N ASP A 19 6.45 -21.93 16.35
CA ASP A 19 5.16 -21.71 17.03
C ASP A 19 4.01 -21.60 16.02
N HIS A 20 4.27 -20.95 14.88
CA HIS A 20 3.25 -20.72 13.88
C HIS A 20 2.91 -22.02 13.15
N GLN A 21 1.61 -22.29 13.05
CA GLN A 21 1.11 -23.50 12.40
C GLN A 21 0.98 -23.28 10.88
N VAL A 22 1.28 -24.32 10.11
CA VAL A 22 1.06 -24.39 8.66
C VAL A 22 0.27 -25.66 8.36
N THR A 23 -0.69 -25.56 7.45
CA THR A 23 -1.49 -26.66 6.91
C THR A 23 -1.09 -26.91 5.45
N GLU A 24 -1.60 -27.99 4.86
CA GLU A 24 -1.31 -28.36 3.45
C GLU A 24 -1.91 -27.40 2.42
N HIS A 25 -2.58 -26.32 2.83
CA HIS A 25 -3.19 -25.38 1.90
C HIS A 25 -2.12 -24.53 1.19
N PHE A 26 -2.15 -24.49 -0.14
CA PHE A 26 -1.12 -23.86 -1.00
C PHE A 26 -0.94 -22.33 -0.89
N HIS A 27 -1.68 -21.64 -0.02
CA HIS A 27 -1.82 -20.17 -0.05
C HIS A 27 -1.62 -19.50 1.32
N GLU A 28 -1.29 -20.26 2.35
CA GLU A 28 -1.23 -19.79 3.74
C GLU A 28 0.20 -19.70 4.29
N PHE A 29 1.19 -19.58 3.41
CA PHE A 29 2.60 -19.52 3.81
C PHE A 29 2.96 -18.19 4.48
N ALA A 30 4.11 -18.19 5.16
CA ALA A 30 4.76 -16.98 5.63
C ALA A 30 5.20 -16.12 4.42
N MET A 31 4.93 -14.83 4.51
CA MET A 31 5.15 -13.84 3.49
C MET A 31 5.91 -12.69 4.12
N ASP A 32 7.00 -12.29 3.46
CA ASP A 32 7.90 -11.24 3.96
C ASP A 32 8.68 -11.62 5.23
N LEU A 33 9.71 -10.84 5.55
CA LEU A 33 10.43 -10.93 6.81
C LEU A 33 11.10 -9.58 7.10
N GLN A 34 10.69 -8.96 8.20
CA GLN A 34 11.14 -7.64 8.65
C GLN A 34 11.72 -7.73 10.06
N THR A 35 12.56 -6.76 10.42
CA THR A 35 13.11 -6.65 11.77
C THR A 35 12.89 -5.25 12.32
N ASP A 36 12.56 -5.13 13.61
CA ASP A 36 12.57 -3.85 14.32
C ASP A 36 13.97 -3.53 14.88
N ALA A 37 14.10 -2.35 15.52
CA ALA A 37 15.35 -1.91 16.15
C ALA A 37 15.76 -2.77 17.37
N GLU A 38 14.84 -3.54 17.95
CA GLU A 38 15.13 -4.47 19.06
C GLU A 38 15.61 -5.84 18.55
N GLY A 39 15.56 -6.07 17.23
CA GLY A 39 15.91 -7.33 16.58
C GLY A 39 14.78 -8.36 16.56
N ASN A 40 13.55 -7.98 16.89
CA ASN A 40 12.40 -8.88 16.74
C ASN A 40 12.05 -9.05 15.26
N PHE A 41 11.53 -10.21 14.89
CA PHE A 41 11.15 -10.54 13.53
C PHE A 41 9.65 -10.37 13.31
N TYR A 42 9.25 -9.93 12.12
CA TYR A 42 7.86 -9.75 11.73
C TYR A 42 7.61 -10.31 10.34
N TYR A 43 6.51 -11.02 10.17
CA TYR A 43 6.06 -11.52 8.88
C TYR A 43 4.54 -11.64 8.85
N ALA A 44 3.98 -11.70 7.65
CA ALA A 44 2.56 -12.00 7.47
C ALA A 44 2.37 -13.48 7.16
N LYS A 45 1.27 -14.06 7.63
CA LYS A 45 0.82 -15.40 7.25
C LYS A 45 -0.48 -15.28 6.47
N GLY A 46 -0.47 -15.81 5.24
CA GLY A 46 -1.66 -15.87 4.41
C GLY A 46 -2.80 -16.65 5.07
N ALA A 47 -4.03 -16.33 4.71
CA ALA A 47 -5.15 -17.19 5.02
C ALA A 47 -5.36 -18.23 3.92
N ARG A 48 -6.27 -19.17 4.17
CA ARG A 48 -6.65 -20.15 3.14
C ARG A 48 -7.42 -19.46 2.02
N HIS A 49 -7.12 -19.86 0.79
CA HIS A 49 -7.79 -19.34 -0.38
C HIS A 49 -9.23 -19.85 -0.41
N ALA A 50 -10.20 -18.93 -0.26
CA ALA A 50 -11.63 -19.23 -0.39
C ALA A 50 -12.14 -20.30 0.60
N LYS A 51 -11.46 -20.47 1.74
CA LYS A 51 -11.85 -21.35 2.84
C LYS A 51 -11.72 -20.60 4.15
N ASP A 52 -12.47 -21.04 5.17
CA ASP A 52 -12.41 -20.44 6.51
C ASP A 52 -11.04 -20.67 7.16
N GLY A 53 -10.73 -19.96 8.25
CA GLY A 53 -9.55 -20.26 9.06
C GLY A 53 -9.61 -21.68 9.65
N LEU A 54 -8.46 -22.31 9.89
CA LEU A 54 -8.37 -23.62 10.57
C LEU A 54 -7.47 -23.52 11.78
N VAL A 55 -6.31 -22.89 11.63
CA VAL A 55 -5.36 -22.65 12.71
C VAL A 55 -5.37 -21.19 13.14
N PRO A 56 -5.08 -20.86 14.41
CA PRO A 56 -5.13 -19.50 14.95
C PRO A 56 -4.30 -18.44 14.20
N HIS A 57 -3.32 -18.88 13.41
CA HIS A 57 -2.38 -18.01 12.70
C HIS A 57 -2.82 -17.66 11.26
N HIS A 58 -3.93 -18.20 10.75
CA HIS A 58 -4.38 -17.85 9.39
C HIS A 58 -4.76 -16.38 9.27
N GLY A 59 -4.19 -15.72 8.26
CA GLY A 59 -4.52 -14.34 7.92
C GLY A 59 -4.01 -13.34 8.94
N SER A 60 -2.80 -13.55 9.46
CA SER A 60 -2.24 -12.81 10.59
C SER A 60 -0.94 -12.07 10.23
N VAL A 61 -0.63 -11.02 10.97
CA VAL A 61 0.75 -10.51 11.11
C VAL A 61 1.31 -11.05 12.42
N ILE A 62 2.50 -11.61 12.38
CA ILE A 62 3.14 -12.30 13.51
C ILE A 62 4.46 -11.60 13.83
N LYS A 63 4.69 -11.37 15.12
CA LYS A 63 5.98 -10.95 15.70
C LYS A 63 6.62 -12.16 16.36
N VAL A 64 7.93 -12.32 16.20
CA VAL A 64 8.75 -13.31 16.91
C VAL A 64 9.84 -12.56 17.67
N SER A 65 10.13 -12.97 18.91
CA SER A 65 11.18 -12.38 19.71
C SER A 65 12.53 -12.51 19.00
N LYS A 66 13.46 -11.59 19.28
CA LYS A 66 14.82 -11.60 18.72
C LYS A 66 15.59 -12.90 18.92
N ASP A 67 15.22 -13.69 19.94
CA ASP A 67 15.83 -14.97 20.30
C ASP A 67 15.00 -16.17 19.85
N GLY A 68 13.90 -15.96 19.12
CA GLY A 68 13.05 -17.03 18.60
C GLY A 68 12.15 -17.71 19.63
N SER A 69 12.30 -17.40 20.93
CA SER A 69 11.66 -18.13 22.02
C SER A 69 10.15 -17.96 22.12
N LYS A 70 9.59 -16.89 21.55
CA LYS A 70 8.15 -16.57 21.61
C LYS A 70 7.67 -15.89 20.35
N SER A 71 6.40 -16.11 20.02
CA SER A 71 5.70 -15.38 18.98
C SER A 71 4.37 -14.80 19.48
N TRP A 72 3.94 -13.73 18.82
CA TRP A 72 2.69 -13.04 19.10
C TRP A 72 1.97 -12.73 17.80
N ARG A 73 0.66 -12.96 17.77
CA ARG A 73 -0.20 -12.42 16.72
C ARG A 73 -0.42 -10.94 16.99
N ILE A 74 0.04 -10.12 16.07
CA ILE A 74 -0.07 -8.66 16.15
C ILE A 74 -1.41 -8.18 15.61
N ALA A 75 -1.86 -8.76 14.50
CA ALA A 75 -3.12 -8.43 13.85
C ALA A 75 -3.67 -9.62 13.07
N ASN A 76 -4.94 -9.57 12.68
CA ASN A 76 -5.64 -10.62 11.94
C ASN A 76 -6.50 -10.03 10.81
N GLY A 77 -7.20 -10.86 10.03
CA GLY A 77 -8.09 -10.42 8.97
C GLY A 77 -7.42 -10.13 7.64
N PHE A 78 -6.26 -10.74 7.36
CA PHE A 78 -5.61 -10.66 6.05
C PHE A 78 -5.96 -11.88 5.19
N ARG A 79 -6.15 -11.67 3.88
CA ARG A 79 -6.42 -12.74 2.92
C ARG A 79 -5.11 -13.33 2.38
N ALA A 80 -4.35 -12.47 1.72
CA ALA A 80 -3.21 -12.81 0.88
C ALA A 80 -2.14 -11.70 0.96
N PRO A 81 -1.66 -11.35 2.17
CA PRO A 81 -0.74 -10.23 2.32
C PRO A 81 0.57 -10.47 1.55
N ASN A 82 1.07 -9.44 0.88
CA ASN A 82 2.27 -9.54 0.03
C ASN A 82 3.35 -8.51 0.36
N GLY A 83 3.18 -7.78 1.46
CA GLY A 83 4.15 -6.82 1.93
C GLY A 83 3.90 -6.54 3.39
N VAL A 84 4.97 -6.54 4.18
CA VAL A 84 5.01 -6.06 5.56
C VAL A 84 6.16 -5.07 5.66
N THR A 85 5.92 -3.97 6.35
CA THR A 85 6.91 -2.92 6.54
C THR A 85 6.95 -2.59 8.01
N VAL A 86 8.12 -2.67 8.65
CA VAL A 86 8.28 -2.28 10.06
C VAL A 86 9.25 -1.12 10.14
N ASN A 87 8.82 -0.04 10.79
CA ASN A 87 9.59 1.20 10.86
C ASN A 87 10.25 1.35 12.22
N GLY A 88 11.32 2.15 12.26
CA GLY A 88 12.03 2.43 13.52
C GLY A 88 11.18 3.19 14.54
N ASP A 89 10.10 3.86 14.12
CA ASP A 89 9.13 4.50 15.00
C ASP A 89 8.02 3.54 15.51
N GLY A 90 8.11 2.27 15.16
CA GLY A 90 7.14 1.24 15.56
C GLY A 90 5.86 1.22 14.72
N THR A 91 5.70 2.10 13.73
CA THR A 91 4.61 2.00 12.76
C THR A 91 4.89 0.86 11.78
N TYR A 92 3.86 0.15 11.35
CA TYR A 92 4.01 -0.90 10.35
C TYR A 92 2.81 -0.95 9.41
N PHE A 93 3.09 -1.29 8.16
CA PHE A 93 2.09 -1.39 7.10
C PHE A 93 2.02 -2.80 6.59
N ALA A 94 0.86 -3.17 6.06
CA ALA A 94 0.77 -4.37 5.23
C ALA A 94 -0.18 -4.16 4.04
N SER A 95 0.24 -4.65 2.88
CA SER A 95 -0.66 -4.77 1.73
C SER A 95 -1.47 -6.07 1.81
N ASP A 96 -2.67 -6.04 1.24
CA ASP A 96 -3.50 -7.23 1.05
C ASP A 96 -4.17 -7.24 -0.32
N GLN A 97 -4.40 -8.43 -0.86
CA GLN A 97 -4.85 -8.62 -2.25
C GLN A 97 -6.36 -8.76 -2.35
N GLU A 98 -6.90 -8.28 -3.47
CA GLU A 98 -8.29 -8.47 -3.87
C GLU A 98 -8.70 -9.96 -3.82
N GLY A 99 -9.94 -10.20 -3.41
CA GLY A 99 -10.60 -11.49 -3.55
C GLY A 99 -11.80 -11.61 -2.63
N HIS A 100 -12.00 -12.80 -2.07
CA HIS A 100 -13.12 -13.07 -1.16
C HIS A 100 -13.04 -12.12 0.03
N TRP A 101 -14.14 -11.45 0.40
CA TRP A 101 -14.23 -10.44 1.48
C TRP A 101 -13.36 -9.19 1.32
N ILE A 102 -12.41 -9.16 0.39
CA ILE A 102 -11.48 -8.07 0.12
C ILE A 102 -11.80 -7.50 -1.26
N PRO A 103 -12.67 -6.47 -1.36
CA PRO A 103 -13.26 -6.03 -2.61
C PRO A 103 -12.27 -5.47 -3.64
N LYS A 104 -11.14 -4.93 -3.16
CA LYS A 104 -10.00 -4.44 -3.94
C LYS A 104 -8.72 -4.64 -3.14
N ASN A 105 -7.58 -4.51 -3.81
CA ASN A 105 -6.28 -4.46 -3.13
C ASN A 105 -6.27 -3.32 -2.10
N ARG A 106 -5.48 -3.43 -1.05
CA ARG A 106 -5.42 -2.40 -0.01
C ARG A 106 -4.04 -2.28 0.61
N ILE A 107 -3.74 -1.11 1.18
CA ILE A 107 -2.64 -0.91 2.12
C ILE A 107 -3.25 -0.54 3.46
N ASN A 108 -2.76 -1.18 4.52
CA ASN A 108 -3.24 -1.02 5.88
C ASN A 108 -2.16 -0.41 6.76
N LEU A 109 -2.55 0.48 7.66
CA LEU A 109 -1.74 0.85 8.82
C LEU A 109 -2.09 -0.14 9.92
N ILE A 110 -1.10 -0.90 10.38
CA ILE A 110 -1.35 -2.02 11.28
C ILE A 110 -1.33 -1.57 12.74
N LYS A 111 -2.31 -2.04 13.50
CA LYS A 111 -2.46 -1.82 14.93
C LYS A 111 -2.45 -3.15 15.67
N GLN A 112 -1.98 -3.12 16.91
CA GLN A 112 -2.09 -4.27 17.81
C GLN A 112 -3.56 -4.67 17.95
N ASP A 113 -3.82 -5.97 17.83
CA ASP A 113 -5.12 -6.63 17.89
C ASP A 113 -6.12 -6.21 16.79
N GLY A 114 -5.66 -5.47 15.78
CA GLY A 114 -6.48 -5.00 14.66
C GLY A 114 -7.00 -6.13 13.77
N PHE A 115 -8.13 -5.89 13.12
CA PHE A 115 -8.77 -6.81 12.18
C PHE A 115 -9.06 -6.17 10.83
N TYR A 116 -8.42 -6.69 9.78
CA TYR A 116 -8.43 -6.07 8.45
C TYR A 116 -9.49 -6.67 7.50
N GLY A 117 -10.52 -7.31 8.07
CA GLY A 117 -11.77 -7.61 7.39
C GLY A 117 -11.86 -9.01 6.75
N TYR A 118 -10.79 -9.72 6.44
CA TYR A 118 -10.92 -11.02 5.78
C TYR A 118 -11.54 -12.09 6.70
N MET A 119 -12.79 -12.48 6.46
CA MET A 119 -13.50 -13.47 7.30
C MET A 119 -13.01 -14.91 7.11
N GLY A 120 -12.23 -15.19 6.06
CA GLY A 120 -11.58 -16.50 5.90
C GLY A 120 -10.28 -16.66 6.72
N SER A 121 -9.91 -15.62 7.48
CA SER A 121 -8.87 -15.73 8.52
C SER A 121 -9.42 -16.49 9.74
N TYR A 122 -8.58 -16.80 10.73
CA TYR A 122 -9.07 -17.47 11.94
C TYR A 122 -9.67 -16.46 12.91
N VAL A 123 -10.97 -16.17 12.74
CA VAL A 123 -11.73 -15.18 13.51
C VAL A 123 -13.13 -15.70 13.91
N PRO A 124 -13.19 -16.75 14.74
CA PRO A 124 -14.48 -17.35 15.12
C PRO A 124 -15.39 -16.32 15.81
N GLY A 125 -16.64 -16.26 15.37
CA GLY A 125 -17.66 -15.37 15.95
C GLY A 125 -17.48 -13.87 15.68
N ARG A 126 -16.54 -13.48 14.81
CA ARG A 126 -16.32 -12.06 14.52
C ARG A 126 -17.43 -11.48 13.64
N ASP A 127 -17.85 -10.25 13.94
CA ASP A 127 -18.75 -9.47 13.09
C ASP A 127 -18.01 -9.05 11.80
N PRO A 128 -18.52 -9.38 10.60
CA PRO A 128 -17.92 -8.93 9.36
C PRO A 128 -17.97 -7.40 9.16
N GLU A 129 -18.83 -6.66 9.85
CA GLU A 129 -18.90 -5.21 9.70
C GLU A 129 -17.91 -4.46 10.62
N ASP A 130 -17.43 -5.12 11.68
CA ASP A 130 -16.41 -4.58 12.59
C ASP A 130 -15.00 -4.89 12.07
N TYR A 131 -14.44 -3.98 11.27
CA TYR A 131 -13.07 -4.08 10.76
C TYR A 131 -12.35 -2.73 10.68
N ASP A 132 -11.03 -2.76 10.80
CA ASP A 132 -10.16 -1.60 10.65
C ASP A 132 -10.09 -1.16 9.18
N PRO A 133 -10.39 0.12 8.88
CA PRO A 133 -10.34 0.63 7.53
C PRO A 133 -8.89 0.75 7.02
N PRO A 134 -8.65 0.57 5.70
CA PRO A 134 -7.32 0.72 5.15
C PRO A 134 -6.91 2.19 5.05
N VAL A 135 -5.60 2.42 4.92
CA VAL A 135 -5.08 3.69 4.42
C VAL A 135 -5.65 3.97 3.04
N VAL A 136 -5.64 2.97 2.17
CA VAL A 136 -6.11 3.10 0.79
C VAL A 136 -6.59 1.78 0.21
N TRP A 137 -7.73 1.81 -0.46
CA TRP A 137 -8.16 0.81 -1.44
C TRP A 137 -7.57 1.14 -2.80
N ILE A 138 -6.90 0.18 -3.41
CA ILE A 138 -6.19 0.32 -4.68
C ILE A 138 -6.99 -0.41 -5.76
N HIS A 139 -7.56 0.38 -6.67
CA HIS A 139 -8.26 -0.18 -7.82
C HIS A 139 -7.29 -0.96 -8.73
N ASN A 140 -7.74 -2.09 -9.27
CA ASN A 140 -6.91 -3.02 -10.06
C ASN A 140 -6.35 -2.41 -11.37
N SER A 141 -6.95 -1.32 -11.86
CA SER A 141 -6.38 -0.52 -12.97
C SER A 141 -5.14 0.29 -12.58
N VAL A 142 -4.94 0.56 -11.28
CA VAL A 142 -3.80 1.31 -10.74
C VAL A 142 -2.68 0.32 -10.41
N ASP A 143 -3.00 -0.63 -9.53
CA ASP A 143 -2.14 -1.75 -9.19
C ASP A 143 -3.00 -2.98 -8.89
N ARG A 144 -2.76 -4.05 -9.64
CA ARG A 144 -3.46 -5.32 -9.46
C ARG A 144 -2.87 -6.16 -8.34
N SER A 145 -1.64 -5.87 -7.92
CA SER A 145 -0.99 -6.62 -6.86
C SER A 145 0.10 -5.78 -6.17
N PRO A 146 -0.28 -4.95 -5.18
CA PRO A 146 0.70 -4.25 -4.35
C PRO A 146 1.53 -5.26 -3.56
N ALA A 147 2.77 -4.90 -3.23
CA ALA A 147 3.71 -5.74 -2.52
C ALA A 147 4.20 -5.04 -1.25
N GLU A 148 5.50 -5.03 -0.99
CA GLU A 148 6.12 -4.38 0.17
C GLU A 148 6.03 -2.85 0.09
N GLN A 149 5.70 -2.21 1.22
CA GLN A 149 5.89 -0.77 1.39
C GLN A 149 7.29 -0.50 1.97
N LEU A 150 7.87 0.65 1.66
CA LEU A 150 9.20 1.03 2.13
C LEU A 150 9.21 2.52 2.42
N TRP A 151 9.86 2.93 3.50
CA TRP A 151 10.19 4.34 3.65
C TRP A 151 11.44 4.67 2.87
N VAL A 152 11.39 5.80 2.21
CA VAL A 152 12.57 6.38 1.59
C VAL A 152 13.44 6.99 2.69
N THR A 153 14.47 6.27 3.12
CA THR A 153 15.35 6.67 4.24
C THR A 153 16.57 7.49 3.80
N SER A 154 16.84 7.57 2.50
CA SER A 154 18.07 8.16 1.95
C SER A 154 17.85 9.58 1.41
N ASP A 155 18.70 10.53 1.78
CA ASP A 155 18.63 11.92 1.28
C ASP A 155 18.95 12.01 -0.21
N LYS A 156 19.60 10.98 -0.78
CA LYS A 156 19.87 10.89 -2.22
C LYS A 156 18.61 10.76 -3.06
N TRP A 157 17.46 10.49 -2.44
CA TRP A 157 16.15 10.46 -3.08
C TRP A 157 15.44 11.82 -3.10
N GLY A 158 16.13 12.87 -2.66
CA GLY A 158 15.70 14.26 -2.79
C GLY A 158 14.30 14.46 -2.23
N PRO A 159 13.33 14.90 -3.05
CA PRO A 159 12.00 15.26 -2.56
C PRO A 159 11.14 14.07 -2.12
N LEU A 160 11.60 12.83 -2.33
CA LEU A 160 10.94 11.63 -1.81
C LEU A 160 11.47 11.19 -0.44
N LYS A 161 12.52 11.82 0.12
CA LYS A 161 12.99 11.49 1.46
C LYS A 161 11.84 11.58 2.48
N GLY A 162 11.69 10.55 3.30
CA GLY A 162 10.62 10.48 4.30
C GLY A 162 9.24 10.23 3.72
N THR A 163 9.14 9.76 2.47
CA THR A 163 7.87 9.29 1.89
C THR A 163 7.74 7.78 2.02
N LEU A 164 6.52 7.30 2.25
CA LEU A 164 6.18 5.89 2.10
C LEU A 164 6.00 5.60 0.61
N ILE A 165 6.69 4.57 0.11
CA ILE A 165 6.52 4.06 -1.25
C ILE A 165 6.00 2.62 -1.22
N ASN A 166 5.34 2.20 -2.30
CA ASN A 166 4.83 0.85 -2.48
C ASN A 166 5.46 0.21 -3.72
N LEU A 167 5.98 -1.00 -3.55
CA LEU A 167 6.40 -1.88 -4.64
C LEU A 167 5.18 -2.57 -5.25
N SER A 168 5.24 -2.88 -6.55
CA SER A 168 4.16 -3.57 -7.25
C SER A 168 4.65 -4.85 -7.90
N TYR A 169 4.15 -5.98 -7.40
CA TYR A 169 4.26 -7.25 -8.08
C TYR A 169 3.43 -7.23 -9.38
N GLY A 170 2.25 -6.62 -9.32
CA GLY A 170 1.30 -6.64 -10.44
C GLY A 170 1.78 -5.92 -11.69
N THR A 171 2.51 -4.81 -11.52
CA THR A 171 2.89 -3.89 -12.60
C THR A 171 4.39 -3.64 -12.73
N GLY A 172 5.21 -4.03 -11.74
CA GLY A 172 6.64 -3.74 -11.73
C GLY A 172 6.95 -2.24 -11.60
N ARG A 173 6.02 -1.46 -11.03
CA ARG A 173 6.14 0.00 -10.79
C ARG A 173 6.38 0.31 -9.32
N LEU A 174 6.69 1.59 -9.06
CA LEU A 174 6.75 2.19 -7.73
C LEU A 174 5.63 3.24 -7.60
N PHE A 175 5.07 3.35 -6.40
CA PHE A 175 4.03 4.33 -6.08
C PHE A 175 4.41 5.10 -4.81
N THR A 176 4.07 6.39 -4.72
CA THR A 176 4.01 7.07 -3.42
C THR A 176 2.71 6.72 -2.71
N VAL A 177 2.75 6.68 -1.38
CA VAL A 177 1.60 6.40 -0.50
C VAL A 177 1.40 7.58 0.47
N PRO A 178 1.01 8.78 -0.01
CA PRO A 178 0.68 9.88 0.89
C PRO A 178 -0.53 9.52 1.76
N TYR A 179 -0.44 9.73 3.07
CA TYR A 179 -1.53 9.45 3.99
C TYR A 179 -1.57 10.44 5.16
N GLU A 180 -2.69 10.45 5.87
CA GLU A 180 -2.91 11.10 7.14
C GLU A 180 -3.63 10.14 8.10
N GLU A 181 -3.66 10.49 9.38
CA GLU A 181 -4.52 9.86 10.38
C GLU A 181 -5.43 10.94 10.98
N VAL A 182 -6.73 10.69 11.00
CA VAL A 182 -7.75 11.60 11.54
C VAL A 182 -8.48 10.86 12.64
N ASP A 183 -8.35 11.34 13.88
CA ASP A 183 -8.97 10.74 15.08
C ASP A 183 -8.70 9.23 15.20
N GLY A 184 -7.45 8.82 14.95
CA GLY A 184 -7.09 7.40 14.99
C GLY A 184 -7.35 6.63 13.70
N VAL A 185 -8.02 7.22 12.71
CA VAL A 185 -8.42 6.51 11.47
C VAL A 185 -7.49 6.89 10.31
N PRO A 186 -6.74 5.93 9.74
CA PRO A 186 -5.86 6.22 8.62
C PRO A 186 -6.67 6.47 7.34
N GLN A 187 -6.16 7.34 6.46
CA GLN A 187 -6.66 7.50 5.10
C GLN A 187 -5.59 8.14 4.20
N GLY A 188 -5.58 7.80 2.92
CA GLY A 188 -4.50 8.23 2.04
C GLY A 188 -4.78 7.88 0.60
N GLY A 189 -3.72 7.86 -0.21
CA GLY A 189 -3.81 7.47 -1.60
C GLY A 189 -2.55 6.84 -2.14
N VAL A 190 -2.63 6.42 -3.40
CA VAL A 190 -1.49 5.93 -4.19
C VAL A 190 -1.35 6.75 -5.46
N SER A 191 -0.13 7.19 -5.75
CA SER A 191 0.20 7.85 -7.02
C SER A 191 1.45 7.25 -7.63
N ARG A 192 1.44 7.06 -8.96
CA ARG A 192 2.55 6.44 -9.68
C ARG A 192 3.76 7.37 -9.66
N ILE A 193 4.92 6.84 -9.26
CA ILE A 193 6.21 7.50 -9.50
C ILE A 193 6.49 7.44 -11.01
N PRO A 194 6.87 8.55 -11.68
CA PRO A 194 7.03 8.64 -13.15
C PRO A 194 8.30 7.92 -13.63
N LEU A 195 8.30 6.61 -13.41
CA LEU A 195 9.35 5.68 -13.79
C LEU A 195 8.74 4.60 -14.72
N GLY A 196 9.58 4.07 -15.59
CA GLY A 196 9.26 2.89 -16.39
C GLY A 196 8.96 1.66 -15.51
N GLU A 197 8.36 0.66 -16.13
CA GLU A 197 8.08 -0.61 -15.46
C GLU A 197 9.29 -1.53 -15.54
N THR A 198 9.51 -2.30 -14.49
CA THR A 198 10.47 -3.40 -14.55
C THR A 198 9.93 -4.57 -15.40
N PRO A 199 10.82 -5.44 -15.94
CA PRO A 199 10.44 -6.66 -16.65
C PRO A 199 9.74 -7.75 -15.81
N THR A 200 9.80 -7.68 -14.49
CA THR A 200 9.14 -8.59 -13.54
C THR A 200 8.15 -7.82 -12.65
N GLY A 201 7.37 -8.54 -11.84
CA GLY A 201 6.86 -7.91 -10.62
C GLY A 201 8.03 -7.54 -9.71
N VAL A 202 7.85 -6.54 -8.84
CA VAL A 202 8.83 -6.22 -7.79
C VAL A 202 8.14 -6.42 -6.46
N MET A 203 8.73 -7.27 -5.61
CA MET A 203 8.09 -7.75 -4.40
C MET A 203 8.79 -7.27 -3.14
N ARG A 204 10.13 -7.30 -3.14
CA ARG A 204 10.94 -6.97 -1.97
C ARG A 204 12.00 -5.95 -2.32
N GLY A 205 12.28 -5.02 -1.42
CA GLY A 205 13.33 -4.04 -1.61
C GLY A 205 13.98 -3.56 -0.33
N ARG A 206 15.22 -3.09 -0.44
CA ARG A 206 16.01 -2.53 0.66
C ARG A 206 16.76 -1.30 0.17
N PHE A 207 16.76 -0.25 0.99
CA PHE A 207 17.69 0.86 0.79
C PHE A 207 19.08 0.44 1.24
N HIS A 208 20.05 0.50 0.35
CA HIS A 208 21.41 0.09 0.65
C HIS A 208 22.06 1.13 1.58
N PRO A 209 22.68 0.71 2.71
CA PRO A 209 23.16 1.64 3.74
C PRO A 209 24.30 2.55 3.27
N VAL A 210 25.15 2.07 2.36
CA VAL A 210 26.29 2.85 1.82
C VAL A 210 25.88 3.80 0.69
N ASP A 211 25.31 3.27 -0.40
CA ASP A 211 25.02 4.09 -1.58
C ASP A 211 23.66 4.79 -1.53
N GLY A 212 22.79 4.42 -0.58
CA GLY A 212 21.47 5.01 -0.35
C GLY A 212 20.45 4.78 -1.47
N GLN A 213 20.67 3.81 -2.36
CA GLN A 213 19.75 3.46 -3.45
C GLN A 213 18.83 2.31 -3.07
N LEU A 214 17.67 2.22 -3.72
CA LEU A 214 16.73 1.12 -3.51
C LEU A 214 17.12 -0.04 -4.41
N TYR A 215 17.48 -1.17 -3.80
CA TYR A 215 17.65 -2.44 -4.49
C TYR A 215 16.40 -3.27 -4.27
N ALA A 216 15.88 -3.88 -5.32
CA ALA A 216 14.66 -4.65 -5.23
C ALA A 216 14.68 -5.88 -6.13
N CYS A 217 14.03 -6.94 -5.68
CA CYS A 217 13.88 -8.17 -6.42
C CYS A 217 12.40 -8.51 -6.64
N GLY A 218 12.17 -9.35 -7.63
CA GLY A 218 10.88 -9.97 -7.83
C GLY A 218 10.88 -10.90 -9.02
N LEU A 219 9.72 -11.46 -9.28
CA LEU A 219 9.53 -12.55 -10.23
C LEU A 219 8.18 -12.40 -10.94
N PHE A 220 7.85 -13.40 -11.75
CA PHE A 220 6.50 -13.66 -12.21
C PHE A 220 6.16 -15.12 -11.94
N GLY A 221 5.01 -15.38 -11.30
CA GLY A 221 4.57 -16.74 -10.95
C GLY A 221 3.08 -16.99 -11.11
N TRP A 222 2.21 -16.07 -10.63
CA TRP A 222 0.75 -16.24 -10.70
C TRP A 222 0.07 -15.23 -11.63
N ALA A 223 -0.34 -14.08 -11.09
CA ALA A 223 -1.05 -13.04 -11.83
C ALA A 223 -0.19 -11.78 -11.89
N GLY A 224 0.14 -11.32 -13.09
CA GLY A 224 1.02 -10.17 -13.30
C GLY A 224 1.08 -9.80 -14.77
N ASN A 225 1.54 -8.59 -15.08
CA ASN A 225 1.73 -8.11 -16.46
C ASN A 225 3.12 -8.45 -17.03
N LYS A 226 3.79 -9.43 -16.41
CA LYS A 226 5.24 -9.59 -16.51
C LYS A 226 5.54 -11.04 -16.87
N HIS A 227 6.69 -11.27 -17.50
CA HIS A 227 6.96 -12.57 -18.13
C HIS A 227 8.37 -13.11 -17.86
N ARG A 228 9.25 -12.31 -17.22
CA ARG A 228 10.57 -12.81 -16.84
C ARG A 228 10.49 -13.60 -15.52
N PRO A 229 11.27 -14.69 -15.37
CA PRO A 229 11.18 -15.57 -14.20
C PRO A 229 11.72 -14.92 -12.91
N GLY A 230 12.61 -13.93 -13.03
CA GLY A 230 13.21 -13.24 -11.89
C GLY A 230 13.95 -11.98 -12.34
N GLY A 231 14.16 -11.06 -11.41
CA GLY A 231 14.89 -9.82 -11.65
C GLY A 231 15.41 -9.20 -10.37
N PHE A 232 16.59 -8.59 -10.48
CA PHE A 232 17.22 -7.76 -9.44
C PHE A 232 17.47 -6.37 -10.03
N TYR A 233 16.96 -5.34 -9.37
CA TYR A 233 16.93 -3.98 -9.88
C TYR A 233 17.52 -3.02 -8.87
N ARG A 234 18.16 -1.98 -9.38
CA ARG A 234 18.52 -0.79 -8.61
C ARG A 234 17.71 0.39 -9.12
N PHE A 235 16.93 1.00 -8.24
CA PHE A 235 16.24 2.27 -8.47
C PHE A 235 17.05 3.41 -7.86
N ARG A 236 17.15 4.52 -8.59
CA ARG A 236 17.83 5.73 -8.12
C ARG A 236 17.10 6.98 -8.58
N TYR A 237 17.07 7.99 -7.71
CA TYR A 237 16.69 9.34 -8.11
C TYR A 237 17.80 9.95 -8.98
N THR A 238 17.42 10.68 -10.02
CA THR A 238 18.35 11.23 -11.03
C THR A 238 18.49 12.75 -10.96
N GLY A 239 17.87 13.40 -9.97
CA GLY A 239 17.79 14.87 -9.89
C GLY A 239 16.72 15.50 -10.80
N LYS A 240 16.02 14.69 -11.61
CA LYS A 240 14.92 15.18 -12.45
C LYS A 240 13.64 15.38 -11.61
N PRO A 241 12.86 16.45 -11.83
CA PRO A 241 11.60 16.65 -11.11
C PRO A 241 10.62 15.49 -11.29
N LEU A 242 9.91 15.12 -10.22
CA LEU A 242 8.93 14.02 -10.21
C LEU A 242 7.48 14.51 -10.29
N HIS A 243 7.18 15.65 -9.64
CA HIS A 243 5.84 16.21 -9.47
C HIS A 243 4.80 15.16 -9.07
N VAL A 244 5.09 14.40 -8.02
CA VAL A 244 4.19 13.40 -7.45
C VAL A 244 3.62 13.86 -6.11
N PRO A 245 2.36 13.50 -5.78
CA PRO A 245 1.82 13.71 -4.45
C PRO A 245 2.63 12.96 -3.39
N VAL A 246 3.04 13.68 -2.34
CA VAL A 246 3.80 13.17 -1.20
C VAL A 246 3.09 13.41 0.14
N LYS A 247 2.08 14.29 0.20
CA LYS A 247 1.14 14.40 1.32
C LYS A 247 -0.29 14.50 0.83
N TYR A 248 -1.21 14.05 1.68
CA TYR A 248 -2.64 13.98 1.42
C TYR A 248 -3.40 14.44 2.66
N SER A 249 -4.48 15.19 2.47
CA SER A 249 -5.45 15.48 3.52
C SER A 249 -6.85 15.67 2.92
N ALA A 250 -7.89 15.14 3.55
CA ALA A 250 -9.28 15.35 3.17
C ALA A 250 -10.07 16.05 4.28
N SER A 251 -11.06 16.83 3.88
CA SER A 251 -12.00 17.54 4.77
C SER A 251 -13.37 17.63 4.11
N LYS A 252 -14.39 18.06 4.85
CA LYS A 252 -15.72 18.31 4.27
C LYS A 252 -15.72 19.29 3.08
N LYS A 253 -14.69 20.14 2.95
CA LYS A 253 -14.56 21.09 1.84
C LYS A 253 -13.94 20.48 0.59
N GLY A 254 -13.16 19.40 0.73
CA GLY A 254 -12.42 18.80 -0.38
C GLY A 254 -11.08 18.21 0.05
N VAL A 255 -10.11 18.19 -0.87
CA VAL A 255 -8.83 17.48 -0.73
C VAL A 255 -7.65 18.42 -0.91
N GLN A 256 -6.62 18.24 -0.08
CA GLN A 256 -5.30 18.84 -0.22
C GLN A 256 -4.29 17.81 -0.68
N LEU A 257 -3.50 18.16 -1.69
CA LEU A 257 -2.40 17.36 -2.22
C LEU A 257 -1.12 18.20 -2.21
N THR A 258 -0.10 17.77 -1.46
CA THR A 258 1.24 18.38 -1.53
C THR A 258 2.10 17.58 -2.49
N PHE A 259 2.66 18.25 -3.48
CA PHE A 259 3.54 17.68 -4.49
C PHE A 259 5.01 17.79 -4.08
N SER A 260 5.84 16.88 -4.61
CA SER A 260 7.28 16.80 -4.36
C SER A 260 8.04 18.09 -4.77
N GLU A 261 7.55 18.82 -5.77
CA GLU A 261 8.14 20.05 -6.29
C GLU A 261 7.06 21.12 -6.59
N PRO A 262 7.43 22.42 -6.68
CA PRO A 262 6.49 23.47 -7.02
C PRO A 262 5.87 23.32 -8.41
N LEU A 263 4.60 23.66 -8.51
CA LEU A 263 3.79 23.61 -9.72
C LEU A 263 3.64 25.00 -10.36
N ASP A 264 3.31 25.00 -11.64
CA ASP A 264 2.91 26.21 -12.37
C ASP A 264 1.56 26.70 -11.85
N LYS A 265 1.49 27.98 -11.48
CA LYS A 265 0.29 28.57 -10.86
C LYS A 265 -0.91 28.51 -11.80
N ALA A 266 -0.74 28.82 -13.08
CA ALA A 266 -1.86 28.92 -14.02
C ALA A 266 -2.59 27.59 -14.17
N THR A 267 -1.85 26.51 -14.45
CA THR A 267 -2.44 25.16 -14.55
C THR A 267 -2.89 24.60 -13.19
N ALA A 268 -2.19 24.92 -12.09
CA ALA A 268 -2.56 24.43 -10.77
C ALA A 268 -3.86 25.04 -10.22
N THR A 269 -4.16 26.30 -10.53
CA THR A 269 -5.39 26.98 -10.07
C THR A 269 -6.56 26.89 -11.04
N ASP A 270 -6.36 26.31 -12.22
CA ASP A 270 -7.44 26.02 -13.16
C ASP A 270 -8.18 24.75 -12.74
N SER A 271 -9.45 24.87 -12.34
CA SER A 271 -10.28 23.71 -11.99
C SER A 271 -10.47 22.74 -13.16
N GLY A 272 -10.43 23.22 -14.40
CA GLY A 272 -10.50 22.41 -15.61
C GLY A 272 -9.30 21.48 -15.82
N SER A 273 -8.21 21.69 -15.07
CA SER A 273 -7.04 20.82 -15.08
C SER A 273 -7.23 19.54 -14.26
N TYR A 274 -8.39 19.35 -13.60
CA TYR A 274 -8.70 18.22 -12.74
C TYR A 274 -9.99 17.51 -13.14
N ALA A 275 -10.00 16.19 -13.00
CA ALA A 275 -11.21 15.37 -13.09
C ALA A 275 -11.26 14.41 -11.89
N ALA A 276 -12.38 14.45 -11.15
CA ALA A 276 -12.56 13.65 -9.95
C ALA A 276 -13.75 12.69 -10.07
N GLU A 277 -13.59 11.47 -9.56
CA GLU A 277 -14.64 10.44 -9.51
C GLU A 277 -14.57 9.72 -8.17
N MET A 278 -15.72 9.36 -7.59
CA MET A 278 -15.77 8.52 -6.39
C MET A 278 -16.65 7.29 -6.56
N CYS A 279 -16.30 6.21 -5.86
CA CYS A 279 -17.11 4.99 -5.79
C CYS A 279 -16.86 4.23 -4.48
N ASN A 280 -17.79 3.31 -4.19
CA ASN A 280 -17.68 2.32 -3.13
C ASN A 280 -17.69 0.90 -3.72
N TYR A 281 -17.31 -0.05 -2.87
CA TYR A 281 -17.32 -1.46 -3.18
C TYR A 281 -18.22 -2.22 -2.22
N ARG A 282 -18.63 -3.41 -2.64
CA ARG A 282 -19.35 -4.37 -1.79
C ARG A 282 -18.40 -5.39 -1.22
N ARG A 283 -18.35 -5.45 0.10
CA ARG A 283 -17.64 -6.47 0.87
C ARG A 283 -18.53 -7.71 0.96
N THR A 284 -18.14 -8.80 0.30
CA THR A 284 -18.97 -10.01 0.23
C THR A 284 -18.09 -11.25 0.28
N ARG A 285 -18.70 -12.43 0.47
CA ARG A 285 -18.00 -13.72 0.30
C ARG A 285 -17.44 -13.90 -1.12
N GLY A 286 -18.02 -13.23 -2.13
CA GLY A 286 -17.57 -13.33 -3.53
C GLY A 286 -16.22 -12.68 -3.78
N TYR A 287 -15.58 -13.04 -4.89
CA TYR A 287 -14.28 -12.50 -5.28
C TYR A 287 -14.41 -11.07 -5.81
N GLY A 288 -13.73 -10.13 -5.15
CA GLY A 288 -13.61 -8.74 -5.59
C GLY A 288 -14.95 -7.99 -5.58
N SER A 289 -14.97 -6.84 -6.26
CA SER A 289 -16.19 -6.03 -6.37
C SER A 289 -16.24 -5.22 -7.65
N ARG A 290 -17.46 -4.90 -8.09
CA ARG A 290 -17.71 -3.85 -9.08
C ARG A 290 -17.69 -2.49 -8.38
N ASP A 291 -17.56 -1.43 -9.17
CA ASP A 291 -17.71 -0.07 -8.67
C ASP A 291 -19.20 0.22 -8.49
N TYR A 292 -19.56 0.74 -7.32
CA TYR A 292 -20.91 1.22 -7.03
C TYR A 292 -20.86 2.70 -6.73
N LYS A 293 -21.87 3.43 -7.20
CA LYS A 293 -22.01 4.84 -6.86
C LYS A 293 -22.10 5.01 -5.35
N VAL A 294 -21.48 6.06 -4.83
CA VAL A 294 -21.61 6.47 -3.45
C VAL A 294 -23.01 7.05 -3.21
N THR A 295 -23.53 7.83 -4.16
CA THR A 295 -24.85 8.48 -4.06
C THR A 295 -26.03 7.52 -4.28
N GLU A 296 -25.81 6.43 -5.02
CA GLU A 296 -26.80 5.39 -5.32
C GLU A 296 -26.18 4.00 -5.07
N PRO A 297 -26.05 3.51 -3.82
CA PRO A 297 -25.27 2.30 -3.48
C PRO A 297 -25.70 0.99 -4.17
N ASN A 298 -26.91 0.98 -4.73
CA ASN A 298 -27.45 -0.15 -5.49
C ASN A 298 -27.15 -0.10 -6.99
N ARG A 299 -26.56 1.00 -7.48
CA ARG A 299 -26.26 1.23 -8.89
C ARG A 299 -24.76 1.09 -9.15
N GLN A 300 -24.40 0.24 -10.10
CA GLN A 300 -23.03 0.13 -10.57
C GLN A 300 -22.61 1.42 -11.26
N GLY A 301 -21.37 1.86 -11.01
CA GLY A 301 -20.78 3.06 -11.59
C GLY A 301 -19.96 3.87 -10.60
N ARG A 302 -19.60 5.07 -11.03
CA ARG A 302 -18.87 6.07 -10.25
C ARG A 302 -19.61 7.39 -10.30
N ASP A 303 -19.55 8.15 -9.22
CA ASP A 303 -20.06 9.52 -9.18
C ASP A 303 -18.97 10.45 -9.69
N ALA A 304 -19.27 11.23 -10.73
CA ALA A 304 -18.41 12.34 -11.14
C ALA A 304 -18.49 13.46 -10.10
N LEU A 305 -17.35 13.99 -9.71
CA LEU A 305 -17.23 15.08 -8.76
C LEU A 305 -16.72 16.34 -9.47
N GLU A 306 -17.44 17.42 -9.27
CA GLU A 306 -17.01 18.76 -9.68
C GLU A 306 -15.90 19.25 -8.75
N VAL A 307 -14.83 19.76 -9.35
CA VAL A 307 -13.82 20.56 -8.65
C VAL A 307 -14.22 22.02 -8.84
N SER A 308 -14.90 22.60 -7.86
CA SER A 308 -15.45 23.96 -7.99
C SER A 308 -14.37 25.03 -7.93
N LYS A 309 -13.25 24.74 -7.26
CA LYS A 309 -12.12 25.66 -7.12
C LYS A 309 -10.83 24.90 -6.84
N ALA A 310 -9.73 25.39 -7.41
CA ALA A 310 -8.38 24.95 -7.08
C ALA A 310 -7.56 26.15 -6.58
N THR A 311 -6.88 25.98 -5.46
CA THR A 311 -5.98 27.01 -4.92
C THR A 311 -4.61 26.42 -4.66
N LEU A 312 -3.57 27.22 -4.90
CA LEU A 312 -2.18 26.82 -4.73
C LEU A 312 -1.58 27.57 -3.54
N SER A 313 -0.87 26.86 -2.67
CA SER A 313 -0.11 27.43 -1.56
C SER A 313 0.99 28.37 -2.04
N ALA A 314 1.46 29.24 -1.13
CA ALA A 314 2.50 30.22 -1.44
C ALA A 314 3.83 29.60 -1.90
N ASP A 315 4.18 28.41 -1.41
CA ASP A 315 5.37 27.66 -1.82
C ASP A 315 5.19 26.92 -3.16
N GLY A 316 4.00 26.98 -3.75
CA GLY A 316 3.66 26.37 -5.03
C GLY A 316 3.49 24.85 -4.97
N LYS A 317 3.47 24.21 -3.80
CA LYS A 317 3.49 22.74 -3.69
C LYS A 317 2.16 22.11 -3.31
N THR A 318 1.32 22.81 -2.55
CA THR A 318 0.07 22.27 -2.04
C THR A 318 -1.11 22.83 -2.81
N ILE A 319 -1.83 21.94 -3.49
CA ILE A 319 -3.11 22.28 -4.11
C ILE A 319 -4.23 21.92 -3.13
N THR A 320 -5.14 22.86 -2.90
CA THR A 320 -6.45 22.59 -2.27
C THR A 320 -7.53 22.59 -3.34
N LEU A 321 -8.19 21.44 -3.50
CA LEU A 321 -9.31 21.22 -4.42
C LEU A 321 -10.61 21.25 -3.61
N GLU A 322 -11.46 22.23 -3.88
CA GLU A 322 -12.80 22.29 -3.30
C GLU A 322 -13.75 21.39 -4.09
N MET A 323 -14.42 20.47 -3.38
CA MET A 323 -15.30 19.45 -3.97
C MET A 323 -16.60 19.37 -3.15
N PRO A 324 -17.60 20.23 -3.43
CA PRO A 324 -18.77 20.39 -2.55
C PRO A 324 -19.62 19.14 -2.35
N LYS A 325 -19.57 18.19 -3.30
CA LYS A 325 -20.31 16.92 -3.26
C LYS A 325 -19.47 15.74 -2.79
N LEU A 326 -18.26 15.99 -2.27
CA LEU A 326 -17.38 14.95 -1.76
C LEU A 326 -18.00 14.26 -0.55
N GLN A 327 -17.93 12.93 -0.56
CA GLN A 327 -18.39 12.08 0.53
C GLN A 327 -17.29 11.10 0.93
N LYS A 328 -17.47 10.45 2.09
CA LYS A 328 -16.68 9.27 2.44
C LYS A 328 -16.81 8.23 1.33
N CYS A 329 -15.69 7.68 0.91
CA CYS A 329 -15.65 6.73 -0.19
C CYS A 329 -14.43 5.82 -0.10
N MET A 330 -14.60 4.58 -0.56
CA MET A 330 -13.50 3.63 -0.68
C MET A 330 -12.51 4.06 -1.75
N THR A 331 -12.96 4.71 -2.82
CA THR A 331 -12.08 5.27 -3.83
C THR A 331 -12.54 6.65 -4.27
N LEU A 332 -11.65 7.63 -4.16
CA LEU A 332 -11.66 8.92 -4.83
C LEU A 332 -10.48 8.94 -5.81
N ARG A 333 -10.78 8.97 -7.11
CA ARG A 333 -9.78 9.10 -8.17
C ARG A 333 -9.72 10.54 -8.64
N ILE A 334 -8.55 11.17 -8.52
CA ILE A 334 -8.28 12.52 -9.03
C ILE A 334 -7.25 12.40 -10.14
N ARG A 335 -7.66 12.70 -11.37
CA ARG A 335 -6.78 12.85 -12.53
C ARG A 335 -6.44 14.31 -12.70
N TYR A 336 -5.21 14.60 -13.10
CA TYR A 336 -4.74 15.96 -13.28
C TYR A 336 -3.84 16.09 -14.50
N ASN A 337 -3.89 17.26 -15.14
CA ASN A 337 -3.04 17.67 -16.24
C ASN A 337 -2.43 19.04 -15.93
N LEU A 338 -1.27 19.04 -15.29
CA LEU A 338 -0.62 20.22 -14.73
C LEU A 338 0.71 20.49 -15.42
N LYS A 339 1.32 21.62 -15.08
CA LYS A 339 2.74 21.88 -15.33
C LYS A 339 3.49 22.05 -14.01
N GLY A 340 4.74 21.61 -13.99
CA GLY A 340 5.70 22.02 -12.97
C GLY A 340 6.05 23.50 -13.11
N ALA A 341 6.57 24.15 -12.06
CA ALA A 341 6.93 25.57 -12.11
C ALA A 341 7.98 25.92 -13.19
N LYS A 342 8.72 24.92 -13.69
CA LYS A 342 9.67 25.02 -14.81
C LYS A 342 9.13 24.52 -16.15
N GLY A 343 7.81 24.36 -16.28
CA GLY A 343 7.11 24.03 -17.53
C GLY A 343 7.02 22.54 -17.88
N ALA A 344 7.57 21.63 -17.07
CA ALA A 344 7.45 20.18 -17.30
C ALA A 344 5.98 19.73 -17.24
N SER A 345 5.52 18.96 -18.21
CA SER A 345 4.15 18.42 -18.22
C SER A 345 3.98 17.34 -17.15
N VAL A 346 2.88 17.42 -16.40
CA VAL A 346 2.53 16.52 -15.29
C VAL A 346 1.13 15.99 -15.52
N ARG A 347 1.03 14.85 -16.20
CA ARG A 347 -0.23 14.14 -16.42
C ARG A 347 -0.22 12.82 -15.66
N SER A 348 -1.00 12.74 -14.60
CA SER A 348 -1.06 11.55 -13.74
C SER A 348 -2.38 11.51 -12.97
N GLU A 349 -2.45 10.61 -12.01
CA GLU A 349 -3.58 10.47 -11.09
C GLU A 349 -3.12 10.07 -9.70
N ILE A 350 -4.01 10.30 -8.74
CA ILE A 350 -3.96 9.71 -7.40
C ILE A 350 -5.30 9.03 -7.13
N ASN A 351 -5.25 7.81 -6.58
CA ASN A 351 -6.43 7.10 -6.10
C ASN A 351 -6.36 7.07 -4.57
N CYS A 352 -7.37 7.65 -3.92
CA CYS A 352 -7.41 7.86 -2.48
C CYS A 352 -8.58 7.11 -1.84
N THR A 353 -8.53 6.92 -0.53
CA THR A 353 -9.67 6.51 0.29
C THR A 353 -9.98 7.62 1.28
N ILE A 354 -11.27 7.83 1.57
CA ILE A 354 -11.74 8.78 2.58
C ILE A 354 -12.59 8.02 3.57
N ASN A 355 -12.00 7.73 4.73
CA ASN A 355 -12.68 7.08 5.85
C ASN A 355 -13.34 8.13 6.78
N VAL A 356 -12.73 9.31 6.89
CA VAL A 356 -13.15 10.42 7.75
C VAL A 356 -13.08 11.75 7.00
N LEU A 357 -14.10 12.60 7.19
CA LEU A 357 -14.11 13.98 6.71
C LEU A 357 -14.09 14.90 7.94
N LYS A 358 -12.94 15.52 8.20
CA LYS A 358 -12.78 16.54 9.25
C LYS A 358 -13.44 17.86 8.88
#